data_AF-A0A0M8TP48-F1
#
_entry.id   AF-A0A0M8TP48-F1
#
_cell.length_a   1.000
_cell.length_b   1.000
_cell.length_c   1.000
_cell.angle_alpha   90.00
_cell.angle_beta   90.00
_cell.angle_gamma   90.00
#
_symmetry.space_group_name_H-M   'P 1'
#
loop_
_entity.id
_entity.type
_entity.pdbx_description
1 polymer ?
#
loop_
_entity_poly.entity_id
_entity_poly.type
_entity_poly.pdbx_seq_one_letter_code
_entity_poly.pdbx_strand_id
1 'polypeptide(L)'
;MKRNIKIATAVTAGALAIGGVLAVGPVIADPGSGGPVAAQTTSQNMLTDAQHQARHHGGPTDGIRQHDGTCDGAALAEQGTLTVAQKATLASMAEEEKLAHDLYTAFADRHDVRVFERISAAETQHLTAVRTLLDRYDVTDPTAGKPAGEFSDPAVQATYDRLLKQGEDSLSGALKTGRTVETDDIAALTKALSGLTAPDTRQVYTNLLAASEMHLTAFEHWIADE
;
A
#
# COMPACT_ATOMS: atom_id res chain seq x y z
N MET A 1 41.38 35.27 -0.31
CA MET A 1 39.96 35.00 -0.68
C MET A 1 39.85 33.56 -1.14
N LYS A 2 39.27 32.67 -0.32
CA LYS A 2 39.09 31.25 -0.66
C LYS A 2 37.72 31.09 -1.34
N ARG A 3 37.70 30.64 -2.60
CA ARG A 3 36.47 30.31 -3.32
C ARG A 3 36.07 28.89 -2.93
N ASN A 4 35.01 28.76 -2.14
CA ASN A 4 34.41 27.47 -1.83
C ASN A 4 33.54 27.06 -3.03
N ILE A 5 34.01 26.09 -3.80
CA ILE A 5 33.24 25.45 -4.87
C ILE A 5 32.32 24.43 -4.21
N LYS A 6 31.02 24.73 -4.17
CA LYS A 6 29.99 23.74 -3.82
C LYS A 6 29.76 22.88 -5.07
N ILE A 7 30.21 21.64 -5.04
CA ILE A 7 29.90 20.65 -6.07
C ILE A 7 28.46 20.22 -5.82
N ALA A 8 27.54 20.69 -6.65
CA ALA A 8 26.17 20.21 -6.68
C ALA A 8 26.18 18.85 -7.38
N THR A 9 26.10 17.78 -6.60
CA THR A 9 25.80 16.45 -7.13
C THR A 9 24.35 16.46 -7.59
N ALA A 10 24.15 16.56 -8.90
CA ALA A 10 22.85 16.32 -9.50
C ALA A 10 22.49 14.85 -9.26
N VAL A 11 21.56 14.61 -8.33
CA VAL A 11 20.88 13.33 -8.22
C VAL A 11 19.97 13.25 -9.44
N THR A 12 20.39 12.49 -10.45
CA THR A 12 19.51 12.11 -11.55
C THR A 12 18.39 11.28 -10.93
N ALA A 13 17.21 11.90 -10.75
CA ALA A 13 16.01 11.21 -10.34
C ALA A 13 15.80 10.01 -11.27
N GLY A 14 15.92 8.81 -10.71
CA GLY A 14 15.54 7.59 -11.38
C GLY A 14 14.04 7.62 -11.47
N ALA A 15 13.51 8.03 -12.62
CA ALA A 15 12.10 7.94 -12.93
C ALA A 15 11.65 6.47 -12.84
N LEU A 16 11.18 6.05 -11.67
CA LEU A 16 10.11 5.07 -11.60
C LEU A 16 8.89 5.81 -12.14
N ALA A 17 8.72 5.66 -13.46
CA ALA A 17 7.52 6.06 -14.15
C ALA A 17 6.37 5.21 -13.61
N ILE A 18 5.75 5.67 -12.52
CA ILE A 18 4.43 5.22 -12.12
C ILE A 18 3.53 5.44 -13.35
N GLY A 19 2.93 4.36 -13.82
CA GLY A 19 2.58 4.13 -15.21
C GLY A 19 1.74 5.23 -15.87
N GLY A 20 2.34 5.97 -16.80
CA GLY A 20 1.60 6.74 -17.80
C GLY A 20 1.13 5.86 -18.96
N VAL A 21 0.20 4.92 -18.72
CA VAL A 21 -0.50 4.26 -19.83
C VAL A 21 -1.64 5.17 -20.29
N LEU A 22 -1.37 6.02 -21.28
CA LEU A 22 -2.41 6.70 -22.05
C LEU A 22 -3.09 5.68 -22.99
N ALA A 23 -4.08 4.96 -22.49
CA ALA A 23 -5.01 4.23 -23.35
C ALA A 23 -6.10 5.19 -23.84
N VAL A 24 -5.83 5.89 -24.95
CA VAL A 24 -6.90 6.50 -25.76
C VAL A 24 -7.52 5.38 -26.62
N GLY A 25 -8.70 4.91 -26.23
CA GLY A 25 -9.45 3.94 -27.03
C GLY A 25 -10.07 4.55 -28.29
N PRO A 26 -10.59 3.71 -29.20
CA PRO A 26 -11.81 4.03 -29.91
C PRO A 26 -12.97 3.21 -29.34
N VAL A 27 -14.01 3.92 -28.90
CA VAL A 27 -15.34 3.37 -28.66
C VAL A 27 -15.89 2.89 -29.99
N ILE A 28 -16.17 1.59 -30.10
CA ILE A 28 -16.99 1.02 -31.17
C ILE A 28 -18.26 0.44 -30.56
N ALA A 29 -19.38 0.94 -31.08
CA ALA A 29 -20.74 0.63 -30.66
C ALA A 29 -21.13 -0.81 -31.03
N ASP A 30 -21.77 -1.50 -30.09
CA ASP A 30 -22.47 -2.76 -30.30
C ASP A 30 -23.96 -2.50 -30.62
N PRO A 31 -24.57 -3.25 -31.55
CA PRO A 31 -26.00 -3.46 -31.55
C PRO A 31 -26.34 -4.95 -31.47
N GLY A 32 -26.52 -5.46 -30.25
CA GLY A 32 -27.72 -6.18 -29.80
C GLY A 32 -28.01 -7.58 -30.35
N SER A 33 -28.44 -8.50 -29.46
CA SER A 33 -29.76 -9.17 -29.49
C SER A 33 -29.83 -10.45 -28.62
N GLY A 34 -30.91 -10.57 -27.83
CA GLY A 34 -31.67 -11.83 -27.60
C GLY A 34 -31.23 -12.80 -26.49
N GLY A 35 -32.07 -12.96 -25.45
CA GLY A 35 -31.95 -13.95 -24.35
C GLY A 35 -32.27 -15.42 -24.74
N PRO A 36 -32.72 -16.34 -23.84
CA PRO A 36 -33.34 -16.12 -22.52
C PRO A 36 -32.81 -16.99 -21.35
N VAL A 37 -33.39 -16.66 -20.19
CA VAL A 37 -33.41 -17.28 -18.86
C VAL A 37 -33.85 -18.76 -18.81
N ALA A 38 -33.31 -19.50 -17.83
CA ALA A 38 -34.02 -20.60 -17.17
C ALA A 38 -33.56 -20.73 -15.71
N ALA A 39 -34.55 -20.61 -14.81
CA ALA A 39 -34.45 -20.83 -13.38
C ALA A 39 -34.40 -22.32 -13.03
N GLN A 40 -33.81 -22.67 -11.89
CA GLN A 40 -34.16 -23.89 -11.17
C GLN A 40 -34.40 -23.63 -9.69
N THR A 41 -35.42 -24.35 -9.24
CA THR A 41 -36.28 -24.12 -8.09
C THR A 41 -35.75 -24.80 -6.83
N THR A 42 -36.05 -24.13 -5.73
CA THR A 42 -36.21 -24.56 -4.34
C THR A 42 -36.60 -26.03 -4.10
N SER A 43 -36.04 -26.63 -3.04
CA SER A 43 -36.86 -27.31 -2.03
C SER A 43 -36.12 -27.40 -0.68
N GLN A 44 -36.80 -26.87 0.33
CA GLN A 44 -36.52 -26.99 1.75
C GLN A 44 -37.18 -28.26 2.35
N ASN A 45 -36.79 -28.53 3.59
CA ASN A 45 -37.44 -29.30 4.68
C ASN A 45 -36.81 -30.65 5.00
N MET A 46 -36.65 -31.08 6.26
CA MET A 46 -36.77 -30.51 7.62
C MET A 46 -36.34 -31.63 8.61
N LEU A 47 -36.23 -31.28 9.91
CA LEU A 47 -36.28 -32.14 11.12
C LEU A 47 -34.93 -32.80 11.51
N THR A 48 -34.44 -32.81 12.75
CA THR A 48 -34.91 -32.51 14.13
C THR A 48 -33.65 -32.56 15.03
N ASP A 49 -33.41 -31.58 15.90
CA ASP A 49 -33.71 -31.59 17.35
C ASP A 49 -32.63 -32.24 18.26
N ALA A 50 -32.43 -31.61 19.42
CA ALA A 50 -31.85 -32.14 20.66
C ALA A 50 -30.31 -32.26 20.78
N GLN A 51 -29.65 -31.33 21.51
CA GLN A 51 -29.30 -31.48 22.94
C GLN A 51 -28.12 -30.62 23.42
N HIS A 52 -28.41 -29.86 24.48
CA HIS A 52 -27.48 -29.16 25.34
C HIS A 52 -26.53 -30.11 26.10
N GLN A 53 -25.27 -29.69 26.31
CA GLN A 53 -24.65 -29.74 27.63
C GLN A 53 -23.36 -28.91 27.73
N ALA A 54 -23.45 -27.84 28.52
CA ALA A 54 -22.32 -27.16 29.10
C ALA A 54 -21.68 -28.03 30.20
N ARG A 55 -20.34 -28.06 30.27
CA ARG A 55 -19.61 -28.40 31.51
C ARG A 55 -18.38 -27.52 31.66
N HIS A 56 -18.51 -26.54 32.55
CA HIS A 56 -17.41 -25.93 33.28
C HIS A 56 -16.76 -26.96 34.21
N HIS A 57 -15.43 -27.02 34.23
CA HIS A 57 -14.66 -27.44 35.40
C HIS A 57 -13.38 -26.61 35.48
N GLY A 58 -13.29 -25.79 36.53
CA GLY A 58 -12.06 -25.15 36.98
C GLY A 58 -11.36 -26.00 38.04
N GLY A 59 -10.04 -25.89 38.10
CA GLY A 59 -9.17 -26.41 39.16
C GLY A 59 -7.72 -26.01 38.90
N PRO A 60 -6.97 -25.51 39.92
CA PRO A 60 -5.83 -24.61 39.70
C PRO A 60 -4.47 -25.27 39.96
N THR A 61 -3.44 -24.93 39.16
CA THR A 61 -2.03 -25.03 39.60
C THR A 61 -1.12 -24.15 38.74
N ASP A 62 -0.41 -23.28 39.44
CA ASP A 62 0.93 -22.75 39.18
C ASP A 62 1.49 -22.74 37.75
N GLY A 63 1.66 -21.53 37.26
CA GLY A 63 2.48 -21.23 36.10
C GLY A 63 2.51 -19.73 35.88
N ILE A 64 3.13 -18.99 36.81
CA ILE A 64 3.60 -17.63 36.51
C ILE A 64 4.66 -17.78 35.42
N ARG A 65 4.23 -17.88 34.16
CA ARG A 65 5.06 -17.45 33.04
C ARG A 65 5.09 -15.95 33.15
N GLN A 66 6.22 -15.45 33.60
CA GLN A 66 6.60 -14.08 33.33
C GLN A 66 6.61 -13.94 31.80
N HIS A 67 5.49 -13.48 31.26
CA HIS A 67 5.50 -12.69 30.06
C HIS A 67 5.90 -11.30 30.55
N ASP A 68 7.22 -11.08 30.68
CA ASP A 68 7.76 -9.75 30.51
C ASP A 68 7.38 -9.33 29.09
N GLY A 69 6.22 -8.67 28.98
CA GLY A 69 5.57 -8.26 27.75
C GLY A 69 6.34 -7.19 26.98
N THR A 70 7.64 -7.37 26.82
CA THR A 70 8.43 -6.77 25.78
C THR A 70 8.00 -7.45 24.49
N CYS A 71 6.95 -6.92 23.87
CA CYS A 71 6.70 -7.13 22.46
C CYS A 71 7.87 -6.47 21.73
N ASP A 72 8.99 -7.17 21.61
CA ASP A 72 10.06 -6.78 20.70
C ASP A 72 9.45 -6.77 19.30
N GLY A 73 9.07 -5.56 18.86
CA GLY A 73 8.71 -5.29 17.48
C GLY A 73 9.80 -5.90 16.62
N ALA A 74 9.41 -6.82 15.73
CA ALA A 74 10.31 -7.73 15.04
C ALA A 74 11.60 -7.01 14.63
N ALA A 75 12.73 -7.40 15.23
CA ALA A 75 14.00 -6.77 14.94
C ALA A 75 14.27 -6.85 13.43
N LEU A 76 14.62 -5.71 12.82
CA LEU A 76 15.06 -5.69 11.43
C LEU A 76 16.24 -6.65 11.26
N ALA A 77 16.27 -7.35 10.13
CA ALA A 77 17.38 -8.22 9.77
C ALA A 77 18.72 -7.45 9.70
N GLU A 78 19.80 -8.21 9.59
CA GLU A 78 21.15 -7.68 9.44
C GLU A 78 21.25 -6.71 8.26
N GLN A 79 21.95 -5.60 8.50
CA GLN A 79 22.12 -4.57 7.47
C GLN A 79 22.96 -5.09 6.30
N GLY A 80 22.38 -5.04 5.10
CA GLY A 80 23.08 -5.38 3.87
C GLY A 80 23.84 -4.21 3.25
N THR A 81 24.14 -4.33 1.95
CA THR A 81 24.65 -3.22 1.14
C THR A 81 23.67 -2.89 0.02
N LEU A 82 23.47 -1.60 -0.25
CA LEU A 82 22.68 -1.13 -1.39
C LEU A 82 23.59 -0.43 -2.39
N THR A 83 23.37 -0.73 -3.66
CA THR A 83 23.94 0.03 -4.78
C THR A 83 23.34 1.44 -4.83
N VAL A 84 23.98 2.34 -5.57
CA VAL A 84 23.45 3.71 -5.79
C VAL A 84 22.03 3.67 -6.38
N ALA A 85 21.78 2.77 -7.33
CA ALA A 85 20.46 2.61 -7.93
C ALA A 85 19.41 2.13 -6.90
N GLN A 86 19.75 1.17 -6.05
CA GLN A 86 18.84 0.68 -5.00
C GLN A 86 18.57 1.73 -3.92
N LYS A 87 19.55 2.58 -3.58
CA LYS A 87 19.33 3.73 -2.70
C LYS A 87 18.39 4.76 -3.32
N ALA A 88 18.50 5.01 -4.63
CA ALA A 88 17.56 5.86 -5.33
C ALA A 88 16.14 5.25 -5.34
N THR A 89 16.02 3.95 -5.59
CA THR A 89 14.74 3.23 -5.46
C THR A 89 14.16 3.34 -4.06
N LEU A 90 14.98 3.21 -3.00
CA LEU A 90 14.53 3.37 -1.62
C LEU A 90 13.95 4.77 -1.34
N ALA A 91 14.56 5.82 -1.89
CA ALA A 91 14.01 7.17 -1.81
C ALA A 91 12.67 7.28 -2.55
N SER A 92 12.55 6.68 -3.74
CA SER A 92 11.28 6.64 -4.48
C SER A 92 10.18 5.90 -3.72
N MET A 93 10.48 4.77 -3.07
CA MET A 93 9.49 4.05 -2.25
C MET A 93 8.94 4.96 -1.14
N ALA A 94 9.77 5.81 -0.52
CA ALA A 94 9.27 6.74 0.50
C ALA A 94 8.24 7.74 -0.05
N GLU A 95 8.45 8.25 -1.27
CA GLU A 95 7.47 9.14 -1.91
C GLU A 95 6.21 8.39 -2.37
N GLU A 96 6.32 7.13 -2.81
CA GLU A 96 5.18 6.26 -3.15
C GLU A 96 4.29 5.98 -1.92
N GLU A 97 4.88 5.53 -0.80
CA GLU A 97 4.15 5.28 0.46
C GLU A 97 3.48 6.57 1.00
N LYS A 98 4.16 7.72 0.90
CA LYS A 98 3.56 9.01 1.27
C LYS A 98 2.42 9.38 0.32
N LEU A 99 2.54 9.10 -0.98
CA LEU A 99 1.50 9.36 -1.95
C LEU A 99 0.24 8.56 -1.62
N ALA A 100 0.39 7.26 -1.37
CA ALA A 100 -0.72 6.40 -0.96
C ALA A 100 -1.37 6.91 0.35
N HIS A 101 -0.56 7.18 1.37
CA HIS A 101 -1.03 7.75 2.65
C HIS A 101 -1.85 9.03 2.46
N ASP A 102 -1.30 10.02 1.77
CA ASP A 102 -1.90 11.34 1.64
C ASP A 102 -3.18 11.27 0.79
N LEU A 103 -3.20 10.41 -0.22
CA LEU A 103 -4.35 10.22 -1.09
C LEU A 103 -5.51 9.55 -0.37
N TYR A 104 -5.22 8.49 0.40
CA TYR A 104 -6.23 7.78 1.18
C TYR A 104 -6.74 8.61 2.35
N THR A 105 -5.89 9.43 2.97
CA THR A 105 -6.34 10.42 3.97
C THR A 105 -7.32 11.41 3.35
N ALA A 106 -6.99 11.96 2.18
CA ALA A 106 -7.87 12.89 1.47
C ALA A 106 -9.22 12.24 1.07
N PHE A 107 -9.22 10.96 0.70
CA PHE A 107 -10.44 10.23 0.38
C PHE A 107 -11.26 9.85 1.61
N ALA A 108 -10.64 9.51 2.74
CA ALA A 108 -11.33 9.26 4.00
C ALA A 108 -12.09 10.50 4.51
N ASP A 109 -11.52 11.69 4.32
CA ASP A 109 -12.17 12.95 4.69
C ASP A 109 -13.42 13.26 3.84
N ARG A 110 -13.50 12.71 2.62
CA ARG A 110 -14.58 12.98 1.66
C ARG A 110 -15.63 11.89 1.63
N HIS A 111 -15.22 10.64 1.76
CA HIS A 111 -16.04 9.47 1.58
C HIS A 111 -16.09 8.69 2.90
N ASP A 112 -17.29 8.43 3.42
CA ASP A 112 -17.52 7.68 4.67
C ASP A 112 -17.32 6.16 4.46
N VAL A 113 -16.10 5.78 4.04
CA VAL A 113 -15.72 4.41 3.71
C VAL A 113 -14.46 4.03 4.45
N ARG A 114 -14.63 3.11 5.41
CA ARG A 114 -13.60 2.66 6.35
C ARG A 114 -12.32 2.10 5.69
N VAL A 115 -12.37 1.73 4.40
CA VAL A 115 -11.20 1.23 3.67
C VAL A 115 -10.08 2.26 3.64
N PHE A 116 -10.40 3.52 3.37
CA PHE A 116 -9.40 4.59 3.24
C PHE A 116 -8.73 4.92 4.58
N GLU A 117 -9.51 4.97 5.68
CA GLU A 117 -8.96 5.18 7.03
C GLU A 117 -8.01 4.05 7.45
N ARG A 118 -8.38 2.80 7.15
CA ARG A 118 -7.57 1.63 7.53
C ARG A 118 -6.26 1.58 6.74
N ILE A 119 -6.34 1.80 5.43
CA ILE A 119 -5.19 1.69 4.55
C ILE A 119 -4.24 2.88 4.78
N SER A 120 -4.73 4.12 4.92
CA SER A 120 -3.86 5.27 5.30
C SER A 120 -3.10 5.04 6.61
N ALA A 121 -3.71 4.41 7.61
CA ALA A 121 -3.02 4.03 8.84
C ALA A 121 -1.95 2.94 8.64
N ALA A 122 -2.12 2.05 7.67
CA ALA A 122 -1.10 1.09 7.25
C ALA A 122 0.05 1.79 6.49
N GLU A 123 -0.26 2.71 5.58
CA GLU A 123 0.75 3.47 4.83
C GLU A 123 1.64 4.34 5.73
N THR A 124 1.10 4.83 6.85
CA THR A 124 1.90 5.48 7.90
C THR A 124 3.00 4.55 8.42
N GLN A 125 2.67 3.27 8.63
CA GLN A 125 3.61 2.26 9.13
C GLN A 125 4.61 1.85 8.04
N HIS A 126 4.16 1.73 6.79
CA HIS A 126 5.05 1.46 5.65
C HIS A 126 6.08 2.57 5.46
N LEU A 127 5.64 3.82 5.41
CA LEU A 127 6.55 4.97 5.31
C LEU A 127 7.53 5.03 6.48
N THR A 128 7.10 4.67 7.69
CA THR A 128 7.98 4.57 8.86
C THR A 128 9.04 3.48 8.70
N ALA A 129 8.66 2.31 8.16
CA ALA A 129 9.60 1.23 7.86
C ALA A 129 10.62 1.64 6.78
N VAL A 130 10.16 2.32 5.73
CA VAL A 130 11.04 2.86 4.67
C VAL A 130 11.99 3.93 5.21
N ARG A 131 11.50 4.86 6.05
CA ARG A 131 12.37 5.86 6.72
C ARG A 131 13.44 5.23 7.59
N THR A 132 13.12 4.14 8.28
CA THR A 132 14.12 3.38 9.05
C THR A 132 15.24 2.86 8.15
N LEU A 133 14.92 2.40 6.93
CA LEU A 133 15.94 2.00 5.95
C LEU A 133 16.69 3.21 5.38
N LEU A 134 16.00 4.32 5.09
CA LEU A 134 16.64 5.55 4.60
C LEU A 134 17.75 6.01 5.56
N ASP A 135 17.43 6.08 6.85
CA ASP A 135 18.37 6.42 7.92
C ASP A 135 19.53 5.40 7.98
N ARG A 136 19.21 4.10 7.98
CA ARG A 136 20.20 3.02 8.05
C ARG A 136 21.18 3.04 6.87
N TYR A 137 20.75 3.48 5.70
CA TYR A 137 21.55 3.54 4.47
C TYR A 137 22.13 4.92 4.15
N ASP A 138 22.02 5.90 5.06
CA ASP A 138 22.43 7.28 4.86
C ASP A 138 21.83 7.90 3.57
N VAL A 139 20.55 7.63 3.32
CA VAL A 139 19.78 8.19 2.21
C VAL A 139 18.91 9.32 2.75
N THR A 140 18.99 10.50 2.13
CA THR A 140 18.13 11.63 2.50
C THR A 140 16.66 11.28 2.22
N ASP A 141 15.80 11.43 3.22
CA ASP A 141 14.36 11.28 3.07
C ASP A 141 13.77 12.40 2.19
N PRO A 142 13.26 12.10 0.98
CA PRO A 142 12.67 13.10 0.10
C PRO A 142 11.31 13.63 0.59
N THR A 143 10.69 12.95 1.57
CA THR A 143 9.40 13.32 2.15
C THR A 143 9.52 14.22 3.38
N ALA A 144 10.73 14.37 3.92
CA ALA A 144 10.95 15.10 5.16
C ALA A 144 10.52 16.58 5.05
N GLY A 145 9.67 17.01 5.98
CA GLY A 145 9.16 18.39 6.03
C GLY A 145 8.17 18.74 4.90
N LYS A 146 7.72 17.76 4.12
CA LYS A 146 6.69 17.98 3.09
C LYS A 146 5.29 17.94 3.70
N PRO A 147 4.46 18.96 3.47
CA PRO A 147 3.04 18.92 3.78
C PRO A 147 2.31 17.75 3.10
N ALA A 148 1.10 17.45 3.59
CA ALA A 148 0.20 16.51 2.93
C ALA A 148 -0.09 16.98 1.49
N GLY A 149 0.00 16.08 0.53
CA GLY A 149 -0.20 16.35 -0.89
C GLY A 149 0.96 17.06 -1.59
N GLU A 150 2.09 17.32 -0.90
CA GLU A 150 3.30 17.88 -1.50
C GLU A 150 4.43 16.85 -1.62
N PHE A 151 5.10 16.82 -2.77
CA PHE A 151 6.18 15.86 -3.07
C PHE A 151 7.46 16.56 -3.53
N SER A 152 8.59 15.87 -3.44
CA SER A 152 9.89 16.37 -3.92
C SER A 152 10.06 16.09 -5.41
N ASP A 153 9.68 14.89 -5.87
CA ASP A 153 9.70 14.57 -7.29
C ASP A 153 8.46 15.14 -8.01
N PRO A 154 8.64 16.01 -9.03
CA PRO A 154 7.53 16.55 -9.81
C PRO A 154 6.65 15.50 -10.49
N ALA A 155 7.19 14.33 -10.83
CA ALA A 155 6.42 13.23 -11.42
C ALA A 155 5.48 12.57 -10.40
N VAL A 156 5.92 12.46 -9.14
CA VAL A 156 5.08 12.00 -8.03
C VAL A 156 3.99 13.03 -7.75
N GLN A 157 4.33 14.32 -7.70
CA GLN A 157 3.35 15.40 -7.54
C GLN A 157 2.27 15.34 -8.64
N ALA A 158 2.67 15.23 -9.90
CA ALA A 158 1.73 15.15 -11.02
C ALA A 158 0.85 13.88 -10.97
N THR A 159 1.35 12.80 -10.38
CA THR A 159 0.59 11.57 -10.16
C THR A 159 -0.43 11.76 -9.04
N TYR A 160 -0.02 12.33 -7.89
CA TYR A 160 -0.92 12.67 -6.80
C TYR A 160 -2.08 13.57 -7.27
N ASP A 161 -1.76 14.68 -7.94
CA ASP A 161 -2.77 15.64 -8.40
C ASP A 161 -3.79 15.01 -9.36
N ARG A 162 -3.31 14.12 -10.25
CA ARG A 162 -4.16 13.39 -11.20
C ARG A 162 -5.09 12.42 -10.47
N LEU A 163 -4.54 11.60 -9.59
CA LEU A 163 -5.29 10.56 -8.87
C LEU A 163 -6.27 11.17 -7.87
N LEU A 164 -5.88 12.23 -7.17
CA LEU A 164 -6.76 12.98 -6.28
C LEU A 164 -7.98 13.48 -7.06
N LYS A 165 -7.76 14.17 -8.19
CA LYS A 165 -8.86 14.64 -9.03
C LYS A 165 -9.80 13.51 -9.48
N GLN A 166 -9.26 12.35 -9.83
CA GLN A 166 -10.09 11.20 -10.22
C GLN A 166 -10.95 10.65 -9.08
N GLY A 167 -10.45 10.65 -7.85
CA GLY A 167 -11.19 10.14 -6.70
C GLY A 167 -12.11 11.16 -6.01
N GLU A 168 -11.88 12.46 -6.21
CA GLU A 168 -12.77 13.50 -5.67
C GLU A 168 -14.12 13.56 -6.38
N ASP A 169 -14.20 13.11 -7.64
CA ASP A 169 -15.42 13.17 -8.44
C ASP A 169 -16.51 12.19 -7.94
N SER A 170 -16.14 11.03 -7.39
CA SER A 170 -17.07 10.00 -6.90
C SER A 170 -16.39 8.95 -6.03
N LEU A 171 -17.17 8.26 -5.19
CA LEU A 171 -16.68 7.11 -4.43
C LEU A 171 -16.07 6.04 -5.34
N SER A 172 -16.76 5.67 -6.44
CA SER A 172 -16.22 4.75 -7.44
C SER A 172 -14.87 5.18 -8.00
N GLY A 173 -14.71 6.49 -8.24
CA GLY A 173 -13.45 7.07 -8.66
C GLY A 173 -12.35 6.87 -7.62
N ALA A 174 -12.66 7.11 -6.34
CA ALA A 174 -11.71 6.96 -5.24
C ALA A 174 -11.29 5.50 -5.04
N LEU A 175 -12.25 4.57 -5.07
CA LEU A 175 -11.96 3.13 -4.94
C LEU A 175 -11.11 2.61 -6.11
N LYS A 176 -11.44 3.00 -7.34
CA LYS A 176 -10.65 2.65 -8.53
C LYS A 176 -9.25 3.27 -8.48
N THR A 177 -9.14 4.46 -7.93
CA THR A 177 -7.86 5.13 -7.69
C THR A 177 -7.01 4.34 -6.70
N GLY A 178 -7.58 3.88 -5.59
CA GLY A 178 -6.89 2.99 -4.65
C GLY A 178 -6.42 1.71 -5.30
N ARG A 179 -7.27 1.03 -6.07
CA ARG A 179 -6.86 -0.14 -6.86
C ARG A 179 -5.67 0.16 -7.79
N THR A 180 -5.64 1.32 -8.44
CA THR A 180 -4.53 1.73 -9.30
C THR A 180 -3.23 1.92 -8.52
N VAL A 181 -3.27 2.63 -7.39
CA VAL A 181 -2.08 2.86 -6.54
C VAL A 181 -1.50 1.52 -6.08
N GLU A 182 -2.32 0.63 -5.51
CA GLU A 182 -1.81 -0.65 -5.00
C GLU A 182 -1.25 -1.55 -6.12
N THR A 183 -1.83 -1.48 -7.33
CA THR A 183 -1.30 -2.22 -8.48
C THR A 183 0.08 -1.70 -8.88
N ASP A 184 0.27 -0.38 -8.88
CA ASP A 184 1.53 0.25 -9.22
C ASP A 184 2.60 -0.04 -8.14
N ASP A 185 2.24 0.01 -6.86
CA ASP A 185 3.14 -0.32 -5.74
C ASP A 185 3.60 -1.78 -5.78
N ILE A 186 2.69 -2.73 -6.02
CA ILE A 186 3.04 -4.16 -6.20
C ILE A 186 4.05 -4.33 -7.34
N ALA A 187 3.84 -3.64 -8.46
CA ALA A 187 4.75 -3.71 -9.60
C ALA A 187 6.13 -3.11 -9.28
N ALA A 188 6.15 -1.96 -8.57
CA ALA A 188 7.38 -1.29 -8.16
C ALA A 188 8.18 -2.12 -7.16
N LEU A 189 7.53 -2.67 -6.13
CA LEU A 189 8.13 -3.54 -5.11
C LEU A 189 8.65 -4.86 -5.70
N THR A 190 7.87 -5.49 -6.58
CA THR A 190 8.30 -6.70 -7.31
C THR A 190 9.57 -6.44 -8.10
N LYS A 191 9.63 -5.30 -8.80
CA LYS A 191 10.84 -4.89 -9.54
C LYS A 191 12.00 -4.59 -8.61
N ALA A 192 11.76 -3.89 -7.50
CA ALA A 192 12.77 -3.50 -6.53
C ALA A 192 13.38 -4.71 -5.78
N LEU A 193 12.60 -5.77 -5.57
CA LEU A 193 13.07 -7.03 -4.98
C LEU A 193 13.97 -7.84 -5.92
N SER A 194 13.90 -7.60 -7.23
CA SER A 194 14.72 -8.29 -8.22
C SER A 194 16.19 -7.89 -8.11
N GLY A 195 17.06 -8.84 -7.81
CA GLY A 195 18.50 -8.59 -7.62
C GLY A 195 18.88 -7.87 -6.32
N LEU A 196 17.90 -7.59 -5.44
CA LEU A 196 18.17 -7.06 -4.10
C LEU A 196 18.68 -8.18 -3.19
N THR A 197 19.83 -7.99 -2.55
CA THR A 197 20.44 -8.98 -1.65
C THR A 197 20.56 -8.51 -0.20
N ALA A 198 20.30 -7.22 0.08
CA ALA A 198 20.33 -6.66 1.41
C ALA A 198 19.20 -7.25 2.28
N PRO A 199 19.49 -8.03 3.34
CA PRO A 199 18.48 -8.80 4.06
C PRO A 199 17.38 -7.95 4.70
N ASP A 200 17.74 -6.85 5.35
CA ASP A 200 16.84 -5.87 5.96
C ASP A 200 15.92 -5.20 4.93
N THR A 201 16.47 -4.73 3.81
CA THR A 201 15.69 -4.08 2.75
C THR A 201 14.73 -5.09 2.12
N ARG A 202 15.18 -6.33 1.88
CA ARG A 202 14.31 -7.41 1.38
C ARG A 202 13.19 -7.71 2.35
N GLN A 203 13.45 -7.75 3.66
CA GLN A 203 12.44 -8.00 4.68
C GLN A 203 11.34 -6.94 4.62
N VAL A 204 11.72 -5.65 4.61
CA VAL A 204 10.75 -4.54 4.53
C VAL A 204 9.97 -4.60 3.20
N TYR A 205 10.64 -4.70 2.05
CA TYR A 205 9.95 -4.70 0.75
C TYR A 205 9.03 -5.92 0.57
N THR A 206 9.38 -7.06 1.15
CA THR A 206 8.50 -8.24 1.12
C THR A 206 7.24 -8.02 1.97
N ASN A 207 7.38 -7.36 3.12
CA ASN A 207 6.23 -7.03 3.97
C ASN A 207 5.33 -5.98 3.31
N LEU A 208 5.91 -4.94 2.71
CA LEU A 208 5.18 -3.92 1.94
C LEU A 208 4.43 -4.58 0.78
N LEU A 209 5.09 -5.45 0.00
CA LEU A 209 4.46 -6.14 -1.14
C LEU A 209 3.23 -6.95 -0.69
N ALA A 210 3.36 -7.72 0.39
CA ALA A 210 2.24 -8.49 0.94
C ALA A 210 1.11 -7.57 1.44
N ALA A 211 1.44 -6.42 2.01
CA ALA A 211 0.44 -5.44 2.45
C ALA A 211 -0.28 -4.79 1.26
N SER A 212 0.43 -4.37 0.21
CA SER A 212 -0.16 -3.82 -1.02
C SER A 212 -1.07 -4.83 -1.71
N GLU A 213 -0.72 -6.12 -1.72
CA GLU A 213 -1.61 -7.20 -2.22
C GLU A 213 -2.92 -7.30 -1.40
N MET A 214 -2.83 -7.13 -0.07
CA MET A 214 -4.00 -7.11 0.80
C MET A 214 -4.85 -5.85 0.61
N HIS A 215 -4.22 -4.69 0.42
CA HIS A 215 -4.88 -3.43 0.12
C HIS A 215 -5.62 -3.51 -1.23
N LEU A 216 -4.96 -4.04 -2.26
CA LEU A 216 -5.55 -4.27 -3.57
C LEU A 216 -6.81 -5.15 -3.45
N THR A 217 -6.69 -6.28 -2.74
CA THR A 217 -7.83 -7.17 -2.49
C THR A 217 -8.97 -6.45 -1.76
N ALA A 218 -8.64 -5.60 -0.80
CA ALA A 218 -9.65 -4.80 -0.09
C ALA A 218 -10.37 -3.83 -1.04
N PHE A 219 -9.64 -3.08 -1.87
CA PHE A 219 -10.25 -2.19 -2.86
C PHE A 219 -11.12 -2.96 -3.86
N GLU A 220 -10.66 -4.10 -4.37
CA GLU A 220 -11.46 -4.93 -5.27
C GLU A 220 -12.76 -5.41 -4.63
N HIS A 221 -12.72 -5.79 -3.35
CA HIS A 221 -13.92 -6.17 -2.61
C HIS A 221 -14.91 -5.00 -2.49
N TRP A 222 -14.44 -3.81 -2.12
CA TRP A 222 -15.30 -2.63 -2.03
C TRP A 222 -15.88 -2.21 -3.39
N ILE A 223 -15.10 -2.33 -4.47
CA ILE A 223 -15.58 -2.04 -5.83
C ILE A 223 -16.69 -3.02 -6.25
N ALA A 224 -16.61 -4.30 -5.84
CA ALA A 224 -17.62 -5.29 -6.17
C ALA A 224 -18.95 -5.09 -5.43
N ASP A 225 -18.90 -4.41 -4.28
CA ASP A 225 -20.07 -4.14 -3.43
C ASP A 225 -20.72 -2.77 -3.73
N GLU A 226 -20.11 -1.94 -4.60
CA GLU A 226 -20.64 -0.64 -5.08
C GLU A 226 -21.68 -0.79 -6.20
#